data_AF-A0A0F8ZH92-F1
#
_entry.id   AF-A0A0F8ZH92-F1
#
_cell.length_a   1.000
_cell.length_b   1.000
_cell.length_c   1.000
_cell.angle_alpha   90.00
_cell.angle_beta   90.00
_cell.angle_gamma   90.00
#
_symmetry.space_group_name_H-M   'P 1'
#
loop_
_entity.id
_entity.type
_entity.pdbx_description
1 polymer ?
#
loop_
_entity_poly.entity_id
_entity_poly.type
_entity_poly.pdbx_seq_one_letter_code
_entity_poly.pdbx_strand_id
1 'polypeptide(L)'
;TEEYVKAEVAAGIKKGIEGIQIENSRKTQSDQAAASEVVLDKAREKYDDFDAVVFASTGVVTNPEILKVLQTTGDAMGDLLYYMGSNPKESQKINAMSPMAAAVELGAIKAKLMTKSKTPPNKTNAPDPLKRVGGGGASNAKTIDKMSQKERMAKWEADRIARLTRGRV
;
A
#
# COMPACT_ATOMS: atom_id res chain seq x y z
N THR A 1 40.36 34.86 -41.27
CA THR A 1 40.31 35.65 -40.01
C THR A 1 38.89 35.77 -39.48
N GLU A 2 37.88 35.99 -40.33
CA GLU A 2 36.47 36.06 -39.89
C GLU A 2 35.89 34.75 -39.32
N GLU A 3 36.34 33.59 -39.83
CA GLU A 3 35.85 32.27 -39.39
C GLU A 3 36.26 31.92 -37.96
N TYR A 4 37.49 32.28 -37.56
CA TYR A 4 38.01 32.10 -36.21
C TYR A 4 37.23 32.92 -35.18
N VAL A 5 36.93 34.19 -35.51
CA VAL A 5 36.16 35.08 -34.62
C VAL A 5 34.73 34.55 -34.43
N LYS A 6 34.08 34.05 -35.50
CA LYS A 6 32.77 33.41 -35.40
C LYS A 6 32.80 32.15 -34.52
N ALA A 7 33.85 31.35 -34.61
CA ALA A 7 34.01 30.14 -33.80
C ALA A 7 34.19 30.45 -32.31
N GLU A 8 34.95 31.49 -31.96
CA GLU A 8 35.18 31.90 -30.57
C GLU A 8 33.90 32.47 -29.92
N VAL A 9 33.15 33.29 -30.66
CA VAL A 9 31.84 33.79 -30.23
C VAL A 9 30.83 32.64 -30.05
N ALA A 10 30.79 31.69 -30.99
CA ALA A 10 29.92 30.52 -30.88
C ALA A 10 30.27 29.63 -29.68
N ALA A 11 31.56 29.46 -29.37
CA ALA A 11 32.01 28.71 -28.19
C ALA A 11 31.60 29.42 -26.88
N GLY A 12 31.71 30.76 -26.83
CA GLY A 12 31.25 31.56 -25.69
C GLY A 12 29.74 31.43 -25.44
N ILE A 13 28.94 31.51 -26.51
CA ILE A 13 27.48 31.32 -26.45
C ILE A 13 27.14 29.91 -25.97
N LYS A 14 27.77 28.88 -26.54
CA LYS A 14 27.55 27.48 -26.14
C LYS A 14 27.85 27.25 -24.66
N LYS A 15 28.99 27.74 -24.18
CA LYS A 15 29.38 27.65 -22.76
C LYS A 15 28.39 28.38 -21.84
N GLY A 16 27.86 29.53 -22.28
CA GLY A 16 26.81 30.25 -21.55
C GLY A 16 25.50 29.47 -21.47
N ILE A 17 25.05 28.88 -22.58
CA ILE A 17 23.84 28.05 -22.63
C ILE A 17 23.99 26.80 -21.76
N GLU A 18 25.15 26.14 -21.79
CA GLU A 18 25.46 24.99 -20.93
C GLU A 18 25.38 25.36 -19.44
N GLY A 19 25.93 26.51 -19.04
CA GLY A 19 25.83 27.01 -17.67
C GLY A 19 24.38 27.25 -17.23
N ILE A 20 23.59 27.92 -18.08
CA ILE A 20 22.16 28.17 -17.84
C ILE A 20 21.39 26.85 -17.73
N GLN A 21 21.70 25.86 -18.57
CA GLN A 21 21.05 24.55 -18.55
C GLN A 21 21.38 23.77 -17.27
N ILE A 22 22.63 23.80 -16.81
CA ILE A 22 23.04 23.17 -15.55
C ILE A 22 22.32 23.82 -14.38
N GLU A 23 22.29 25.15 -14.31
CA GLU A 23 21.61 25.87 -13.21
C GLU A 23 20.10 25.58 -13.19
N ASN A 24 19.44 25.66 -14.34
CA ASN A 24 18.03 25.30 -14.46
C ASN A 24 17.77 23.84 -14.05
N SER A 25 18.65 22.90 -14.43
CA SER A 25 18.49 21.48 -14.06
C SER A 25 18.66 21.22 -12.57
N ARG A 26 19.56 21.96 -11.90
CA ARG A 26 19.76 21.90 -10.44
C ARG A 26 18.57 22.45 -9.70
N LYS A 27 18.09 23.63 -10.11
CA LYS A 27 16.91 24.26 -9.52
C LYS A 27 15.67 23.39 -9.71
N THR A 28 15.46 22.86 -10.92
CA THR A 28 14.37 21.92 -11.21
C THR A 28 14.44 20.68 -10.33
N GLN A 29 15.63 20.11 -10.10
CA GLN A 29 15.80 18.97 -9.20
C GLN A 29 15.50 19.31 -7.75
N SER A 30 15.96 20.46 -7.23
CA SER A 30 15.67 20.85 -5.85
C SER A 30 14.18 21.10 -5.63
N ASP A 31 13.53 21.78 -6.58
CA ASP A 31 12.10 22.06 -6.50
C ASP A 31 11.27 20.75 -6.58
N GLN A 32 11.68 19.81 -7.43
CA GLN A 32 11.05 18.48 -7.52
C GLN A 32 11.26 17.64 -6.26
N ALA A 33 12.44 17.70 -5.64
CA ALA A 33 12.71 17.00 -4.39
C ALA A 33 11.87 17.56 -3.24
N ALA A 34 11.80 18.89 -3.10
CA ALA A 34 10.97 19.56 -2.10
C ALA A 34 9.48 19.24 -2.32
N ALA A 35 9.00 19.28 -3.56
CA ALA A 35 7.62 18.91 -3.88
C ALA A 35 7.33 17.44 -3.55
N SER A 36 8.28 16.54 -3.83
CA SER A 36 8.15 15.12 -3.50
C SER A 36 8.06 14.90 -1.99
N GLU A 37 8.88 15.60 -1.22
CA GLU A 37 8.89 15.52 0.24
C GLU A 37 7.55 15.93 0.86
N VAL A 38 6.95 17.02 0.38
CA VAL A 38 5.61 17.46 0.80
C VAL A 38 4.55 16.40 0.52
N VAL A 39 4.62 15.71 -0.63
CA VAL A 39 3.66 14.65 -0.97
C VAL A 39 3.87 13.41 -0.09
N LEU A 40 5.12 13.07 0.23
CA LEU A 40 5.42 11.96 1.15
C LEU A 40 4.94 12.25 2.57
N ASP A 41 5.10 13.49 3.05
CA ASP A 41 4.64 13.90 4.37
C ASP A 41 3.12 13.75 4.50
N LYS A 42 2.36 14.26 3.52
CA LYS A 42 0.90 14.06 3.43
C LYS A 42 0.51 12.58 3.41
N ALA A 43 1.32 11.72 2.77
CA ALA A 43 1.04 10.29 2.71
C ALA A 43 1.29 9.62 4.07
N ARG A 44 2.31 10.04 4.82
CA ARG A 44 2.56 9.58 6.20
C ARG A 44 1.47 10.03 7.17
N GLU A 45 0.95 11.25 7.01
CA GLU A 45 -0.21 11.70 7.78
C GLU A 45 -1.47 10.85 7.49
N LYS A 46 -1.58 10.34 6.25
CA LYS A 46 -2.73 9.52 5.81
C LYS A 46 -2.60 8.05 6.19
N TYR A 47 -1.39 7.50 6.18
CA TYR A 47 -1.09 6.09 6.40
C TYR A 47 -0.05 5.93 7.51
N ASP A 48 -0.47 5.47 8.70
CA ASP A 48 0.40 5.29 9.87
C ASP A 48 1.56 4.29 9.61
N ASP A 49 1.36 3.34 8.70
CA ASP A 49 2.32 2.31 8.30
C ASP A 49 3.05 2.63 6.99
N PHE A 50 2.96 3.88 6.50
CA PHE A 50 3.47 4.29 5.19
C PHE A 50 4.93 3.89 4.97
N ASP A 51 5.84 4.31 5.84
CA ASP A 51 7.27 4.03 5.66
C ASP A 51 7.56 2.52 5.72
N ALA A 52 6.86 1.78 6.58
CA ALA A 52 7.02 0.33 6.68
C ALA A 52 6.56 -0.39 5.40
N VAL A 53 5.47 0.09 4.78
CA VAL A 53 4.89 -0.51 3.57
C VAL A 53 5.68 -0.12 2.32
N VAL A 54 6.07 1.16 2.19
CA VAL A 54 6.75 1.68 1.00
C VAL A 54 8.23 1.29 0.96
N PHE A 55 8.93 1.39 2.09
CA PHE A 55 10.36 1.05 2.17
C PHE A 55 10.62 -0.42 2.52
N ALA A 56 9.58 -1.26 2.56
CA ALA A 56 9.77 -2.71 2.55
C ALA A 56 10.56 -3.13 1.29
N SER A 57 11.40 -4.16 1.42
CA SER A 57 12.26 -4.66 0.32
C SER A 57 11.50 -5.02 -0.97
N THR A 58 10.17 -5.17 -0.92
CA THR A 58 9.31 -5.53 -2.05
C THR A 58 8.41 -4.38 -2.54
N GLY A 59 8.37 -3.26 -1.82
CA GLY A 59 7.48 -2.13 -2.09
C GLY A 59 8.09 -1.02 -2.96
N VAL A 60 9.42 -0.95 -3.01
CA VAL A 60 10.14 0.15 -3.64
C VAL A 60 10.12 0.05 -5.17
N VAL A 61 9.83 1.17 -5.82
CA VAL A 61 10.13 1.36 -7.25
C VAL A 61 11.64 1.43 -7.42
N THR A 62 12.25 0.34 -7.89
CA THR A 62 13.71 0.26 -8.03
C THR A 62 14.21 0.80 -9.36
N ASN A 63 13.32 0.90 -10.35
CA ASN A 63 13.66 1.40 -11.68
C ASN A 63 13.59 2.94 -11.73
N PRO A 64 14.70 3.64 -12.01
CA PRO A 64 14.75 5.10 -11.97
C PRO A 64 13.86 5.77 -13.02
N GLU A 65 13.65 5.13 -14.18
CA GLU A 65 12.76 5.65 -15.22
C GLU A 65 11.29 5.62 -14.77
N ILE A 66 10.91 4.58 -14.02
CA ILE A 66 9.57 4.43 -13.48
C ILE A 66 9.36 5.36 -12.30
N LEU A 67 10.38 5.60 -11.48
CA LEU A 67 10.32 6.59 -10.42
C LEU A 67 10.05 7.99 -11.00
N LYS A 68 10.66 8.34 -12.14
CA LYS A 68 10.38 9.59 -12.84
C LYS A 68 8.93 9.66 -13.32
N VAL A 69 8.38 8.59 -13.90
CA VAL A 69 6.96 8.52 -14.26
C VAL A 69 6.08 8.73 -13.04
N LEU A 70 6.41 8.08 -11.92
CA LEU A 70 5.67 8.22 -10.68
C LEU A 70 5.70 9.66 -10.14
N GLN A 71 6.83 10.35 -10.21
CA GLN A 71 6.96 11.77 -9.84
C GLN A 71 6.05 12.68 -10.70
N THR A 72 5.84 12.36 -11.97
CA THR A 72 4.92 13.13 -12.82
C THR A 72 3.44 13.02 -12.41
N THR A 73 3.09 12.07 -11.53
CA THR A 73 1.69 11.87 -11.09
C THR A 73 1.22 12.88 -10.05
N GLY A 74 2.14 13.68 -9.48
CA GLY A 74 1.85 14.76 -8.53
C GLY A 74 1.32 14.24 -7.19
N ASP A 75 0.21 14.81 -6.70
CA ASP A 75 -0.39 14.46 -5.40
C ASP A 75 -0.76 12.97 -5.27
N ALA A 76 -0.97 12.27 -6.38
CA ALA A 76 -1.29 10.84 -6.38
C ALA A 76 -0.06 9.95 -6.09
N MET A 77 1.16 10.50 -6.10
CA MET A 77 2.39 9.77 -5.89
C MET A 77 2.39 9.03 -4.54
N GLY A 78 1.94 9.69 -3.47
CA GLY A 78 1.88 9.07 -2.13
C GLY A 78 0.95 7.84 -2.09
N ASP A 79 -0.25 7.97 -2.63
CA ASP A 79 -1.23 6.87 -2.69
C ASP A 79 -0.75 5.71 -3.59
N LEU A 80 -0.08 6.03 -4.70
CA LEU A 80 0.50 5.05 -5.60
C LEU A 80 1.69 4.31 -4.96
N LEU A 81 2.56 5.01 -4.24
CA LEU A 81 3.66 4.39 -3.47
C LEU A 81 3.12 3.44 -2.42
N TYR A 82 2.12 3.86 -1.65
CA TYR A 82 1.47 3.00 -0.65
C TYR A 82 0.83 1.77 -1.28
N TYR A 83 0.17 1.94 -2.43
CA TYR A 83 -0.41 0.83 -3.19
C TYR A 83 0.66 -0.15 -3.67
N MET A 84 1.78 0.33 -4.20
CA MET A 84 2.89 -0.51 -4.65
C MET A 84 3.54 -1.26 -3.48
N GLY A 85 3.69 -0.60 -2.33
CA GLY A 85 4.15 -1.24 -1.10
C GLY A 85 3.23 -2.35 -0.60
N SER A 86 1.93 -2.09 -0.62
CA SER A 86 0.90 -3.07 -0.21
C SER A 86 0.73 -4.22 -1.21
N ASN A 87 1.16 -4.04 -2.46
CA ASN A 87 0.97 -4.98 -3.56
C ASN A 87 2.33 -5.31 -4.24
N PRO A 88 3.21 -6.09 -3.58
CA PRO A 88 4.57 -6.32 -4.05
C PRO A 88 4.63 -7.02 -5.42
N LYS A 89 3.66 -7.90 -5.74
CA LYS A 89 3.58 -8.56 -7.05
C LYS A 89 3.29 -7.58 -8.19
N GLU A 90 2.40 -6.61 -7.95
CA GLU A 90 2.11 -5.58 -8.94
C GLU A 90 3.25 -4.57 -9.05
N SER A 91 3.88 -4.22 -7.93
CA SER A 91 5.09 -3.39 -7.92
C SER A 91 6.21 -4.00 -8.78
N GLN A 92 6.49 -5.30 -8.61
CA GLN A 92 7.46 -6.01 -9.45
C GLN A 92 7.07 -6.02 -10.93
N LYS A 93 5.80 -6.25 -11.25
CA LYS A 93 5.29 -6.21 -12.63
C LYS A 93 5.53 -4.83 -13.26
N ILE A 94 5.18 -3.76 -12.55
CA ILE A 94 5.38 -2.38 -13.00
C ILE A 94 6.87 -2.09 -13.18
N ASN A 95 7.71 -2.46 -12.20
CA ASN A 95 9.17 -2.28 -12.27
C ASN A 95 9.82 -2.94 -13.49
N ALA A 96 9.24 -4.05 -14.00
CA ALA A 96 9.71 -4.76 -15.18
C ALA A 96 9.15 -4.23 -16.52
N MET A 97 8.22 -3.27 -16.50
CA MET A 97 7.63 -2.69 -17.70
C MET A 97 8.49 -1.58 -18.32
N SER A 98 8.21 -1.26 -19.58
CA SER A 98 8.74 -0.04 -20.18
C SER A 98 8.11 1.21 -19.52
N PRO A 99 8.78 2.37 -19.54
CA PRO A 99 8.28 3.58 -18.87
C PRO A 99 6.89 4.00 -19.36
N MET A 100 6.62 3.89 -20.67
CA MET A 100 5.30 4.20 -21.23
C MET A 100 4.22 3.23 -20.78
N ALA A 101 4.52 1.93 -20.71
CA ALA A 101 3.56 0.93 -20.22
C ALA A 101 3.29 1.13 -18.71
N ALA A 102 4.33 1.43 -17.93
CA ALA A 102 4.20 1.75 -16.51
C ALA A 102 3.31 2.99 -16.29
N ALA A 103 3.44 4.04 -17.11
CA ALA A 103 2.58 5.21 -17.03
C ALA A 103 1.09 4.89 -17.24
N VAL A 104 0.77 4.02 -18.19
CA VAL A 104 -0.61 3.56 -18.44
C VAL A 104 -1.16 2.77 -17.25
N GLU A 105 -0.37 1.82 -16.73
CA GLU A 105 -0.78 1.01 -15.57
C GLU A 105 -0.92 1.85 -14.29
N LEU A 106 0.01 2.76 -14.02
CA LEU A 106 -0.09 3.71 -12.90
C LEU A 106 -1.32 4.60 -13.02
N GLY A 107 -1.66 5.05 -14.23
CA GLY A 107 -2.91 5.79 -14.49
C GLY A 107 -4.16 4.97 -14.19
N ALA A 108 -4.18 3.69 -14.58
CA ALA A 108 -5.28 2.78 -14.27
C ALA A 108 -5.41 2.51 -12.76
N ILE A 109 -4.28 2.35 -12.05
CA ILE A 109 -4.25 2.20 -10.59
C ILE A 109 -4.76 3.48 -9.93
N LYS A 110 -4.30 4.67 -10.36
CA LYS A 110 -4.78 5.97 -9.86
C LYS A 110 -6.31 6.07 -10.00
N ALA A 111 -6.87 5.71 -11.15
CA ALA A 111 -8.32 5.69 -11.35
C ALA A 111 -9.03 4.73 -10.38
N LYS A 112 -8.47 3.54 -10.15
CA LYS A 112 -9.01 2.57 -9.16
C LYS A 112 -8.91 3.08 -7.72
N LEU A 113 -7.85 3.80 -7.37
CA LEU A 113 -7.68 4.38 -6.04
C LEU A 113 -8.69 5.51 -5.79
N MET A 114 -8.95 6.34 -6.81
CA MET A 114 -9.97 7.39 -6.74
C MET A 114 -11.39 6.83 -6.57
N THR A 115 -11.69 5.65 -7.13
CA THR A 115 -12.99 5.00 -6.93
C THR A 115 -13.07 4.29 -5.58
N LYS A 116 -12.00 3.61 -5.12
CA LYS A 116 -11.93 2.93 -3.82
C LYS A 116 -11.90 3.89 -2.63
N SER A 117 -11.30 5.07 -2.77
CA SER A 117 -11.28 6.09 -1.70
C SER A 117 -12.68 6.59 -1.30
N LYS A 118 -13.72 6.28 -2.08
CA LYS A 118 -15.13 6.51 -1.73
C LYS A 118 -15.70 5.46 -0.76
N THR A 119 -14.96 4.38 -0.51
CA THR A 119 -15.31 3.34 0.45
C THR A 119 -14.43 3.56 1.69
N PRO A 120 -15.00 3.66 2.90
CA PRO A 120 -14.22 3.92 4.10
C PRO A 120 -13.12 2.85 4.25
N PRO A 121 -11.88 3.25 4.59
CA PRO A 121 -10.81 2.29 4.81
C PRO A 121 -11.24 1.37 5.95
N ASN A 122 -11.21 0.06 5.71
CA ASN A 122 -11.31 -0.94 6.77
C ASN A 122 -10.06 -0.83 7.64
N LYS A 123 -10.03 0.17 8.54
CA LYS A 123 -9.01 0.32 9.56
C LYS A 123 -9.34 -0.67 10.68
N THR A 124 -9.10 -1.96 10.45
CA THR A 124 -8.97 -2.89 11.57
C THR A 124 -7.52 -2.87 12.04
N ASN A 125 -7.20 -1.86 12.85
CA ASN A 125 -6.10 -1.89 13.81
C ASN A 125 -6.47 -2.85 14.95
N ALA A 126 -6.73 -4.12 14.63
CA ALA A 126 -6.81 -5.16 15.63
C ALA A 126 -5.38 -5.70 15.79
N PRO A 127 -4.69 -5.45 16.92
CA PRO A 127 -3.47 -6.20 17.21
C PRO A 127 -3.78 -7.69 17.17
N ASP A 128 -2.82 -8.49 16.68
CA ASP A 128 -2.92 -9.95 16.58
C ASP A 128 -3.56 -10.51 17.86
N PRO A 129 -4.65 -11.31 17.77
CA PRO A 129 -5.34 -11.79 18.95
C PRO A 129 -4.33 -12.51 19.84
N LEU A 130 -4.04 -11.93 21.01
CA LEU A 130 -3.13 -12.47 22.02
C LEU A 130 -3.33 -13.98 22.08
N LYS A 131 -2.27 -14.72 21.70
CA LYS A 131 -2.20 -16.18 21.76
C LYS A 131 -2.83 -16.62 23.07
N ARG A 132 -3.99 -17.29 23.00
CA ARG A 132 -4.71 -17.81 24.17
C ARG A 132 -3.72 -18.65 24.99
N VAL A 133 -3.23 -18.10 26.10
CA VAL A 133 -2.70 -18.90 27.20
C VAL A 133 -3.92 -19.54 27.84
N GLY A 134 -3.96 -20.87 27.78
CA GLY A 134 -5.07 -21.65 28.29
C GLY A 134 -5.30 -21.43 29.78
N GLY A 135 -6.58 -21.39 30.15
CA GLY A 135 -7.00 -21.53 31.54
C GLY A 135 -8.34 -20.85 31.82
N GLY A 136 -9.43 -21.62 31.85
CA GLY A 136 -10.67 -21.24 32.54
C GLY A 136 -11.89 -21.19 31.64
N GLY A 137 -12.77 -22.17 31.77
CA GLY A 137 -13.90 -22.41 30.88
C GLY A 137 -15.02 -21.36 30.92
N ALA A 138 -15.67 -21.21 29.78
CA ALA A 138 -17.08 -20.89 29.70
C ALA A 138 -17.62 -21.49 28.40
N SER A 139 -18.28 -22.63 28.55
CA SER A 139 -19.02 -23.34 27.52
C SER A 139 -20.03 -22.42 26.82
N ASN A 140 -19.85 -22.19 25.52
CA ASN A 140 -20.95 -21.74 24.65
C ASN A 140 -21.92 -22.92 24.44
N ALA A 141 -22.65 -23.24 25.51
CA ALA A 141 -23.83 -24.07 25.42
C ALA A 141 -24.87 -23.31 24.59
N LYS A 142 -25.29 -23.88 23.46
CA LYS A 142 -26.48 -23.41 22.74
C LYS A 142 -27.63 -23.31 23.74
N THR A 143 -28.17 -22.11 23.93
CA THR A 143 -29.36 -21.87 24.75
C THR A 143 -30.49 -22.78 24.28
N ILE A 144 -31.24 -23.36 25.21
CA ILE A 144 -32.28 -24.37 24.98
C ILE A 144 -33.32 -23.94 23.94
N ASP A 145 -33.48 -22.63 23.74
CA ASP A 145 -34.36 -21.99 22.77
C ASP A 145 -34.03 -22.32 21.29
N LYS A 146 -32.79 -22.70 20.97
CA LYS A 146 -32.34 -23.02 19.60
C LYS A 146 -32.30 -24.51 19.24
N MET A 147 -32.74 -25.41 20.14
CA MET A 147 -32.72 -26.85 19.88
C MET A 147 -34.01 -27.32 19.20
N SER A 148 -33.88 -28.07 18.10
CA SER A 148 -35.02 -28.70 17.43
C SER A 148 -35.72 -29.70 18.38
N GLN A 149 -37.03 -29.92 18.23
CA GLN A 149 -37.79 -30.86 19.09
C GLN A 149 -37.12 -32.24 19.15
N LYS A 150 -36.54 -32.68 18.03
CA LYS A 150 -35.83 -33.96 17.91
C LYS A 150 -34.59 -34.04 18.80
N GLU A 151 -33.80 -32.98 18.86
CA GLU A 151 -32.60 -32.92 19.72
C GLU A 151 -32.97 -32.84 21.21
N ARG A 152 -34.08 -32.17 21.51
CA ARG A 152 -34.59 -32.04 22.88
C ARG A 152 -35.15 -33.37 23.42
N MET A 153 -35.83 -34.16 22.58
CA MET A 153 -36.27 -35.51 22.94
C MET A 153 -35.08 -36.47 23.12
N ALA A 154 -34.07 -36.42 22.24
CA ALA A 154 -32.87 -37.25 22.37
C ALA A 154 -32.11 -36.96 23.68
N LYS A 155 -32.00 -35.69 24.06
CA LYS A 155 -31.39 -35.29 25.34
C LYS A 155 -32.21 -35.74 26.55
N TRP A 156 -33.54 -35.64 26.47
CA TRP A 156 -34.44 -36.11 27.53
C TRP A 156 -34.35 -37.63 27.74
N GLU A 157 -34.27 -38.38 26.65
CA GLU A 157 -34.18 -39.84 26.70
C GLU A 157 -32.83 -40.32 27.21
N ALA A 158 -31.74 -39.65 26.83
CA ALA A 158 -30.40 -39.91 27.38
C ALA A 158 -30.34 -39.64 28.90
N ASP A 159 -30.96 -38.56 29.38
CA ASP A 159 -31.04 -38.26 30.82
C ASP A 159 -31.94 -39.28 31.57
N ARG A 160 -33.05 -39.71 30.96
CA ARG A 160 -33.94 -40.75 31.51
C ARG A 160 -33.19 -42.07 31.71
N ILE A 161 -32.42 -42.50 30.72
CA ILE A 161 -31.61 -43.73 30.78
C ILE A 161 -30.52 -43.58 31.86
N ALA A 162 -29.83 -42.44 31.88
CA ALA A 162 -28.77 -42.18 32.86
C ALA A 162 -29.28 -42.24 34.31
N ARG A 163 -30.48 -41.71 34.59
CA ARG A 163 -31.11 -41.80 35.93
C ARG A 163 -31.44 -43.23 36.32
N LEU A 164 -31.96 -44.03 35.38
CA LEU A 164 -32.29 -45.44 35.62
C LEU A 164 -31.05 -46.30 35.87
N THR A 165 -29.93 -45.99 35.21
CA THR A 165 -28.67 -46.72 35.40
C THR A 165 -27.86 -46.28 36.62
N ARG A 166 -28.09 -45.06 37.14
CA ARG A 166 -27.37 -44.53 38.31
C ARG A 166 -28.02 -44.90 39.67
N GLY A 167 -29.23 -45.48 39.65
CA GLY A 167 -29.94 -46.00 40.83
C GLY A 167 -29.82 -47.52 41.04
N ARG A 168 -28.88 -48.19 40.35
CA ARG A 168 -28.59 -49.62 40.50
C ARG A 168 -27.10 -49.83 40.74
N VAL A 169 -26.60 -49.35 41.87
CA VAL A 169 -25.41 -49.83 42.59
C VAL A 169 -25.68 -49.65 44.07
#